data_AF-A0A3C0ECC2-F1
#
_entry.id   AF-A0A3C0ECC2-F1
#
_cell.length_a   1.000
_cell.length_b   1.000
_cell.length_c   1.000
_cell.angle_alpha   90.00
_cell.angle_beta   90.00
_cell.angle_gamma   90.00
#
_symmetry.space_group_name_H-M   'P 1'
#
loop_
_entity.id
_entity.type
_entity.pdbx_description
1 polymer ?
#
loop_
_entity_poly.entity_id
_entity_poly.type
_entity_poly.pdbx_seq_one_letter_code
_entity_poly.pdbx_strand_id
1 'polypeptide(L)' 'NALEVINRLQPELNAFAHLAPEAELMELAESLDRERAAGKIRSPLHGLPISVKDVVHV' A
#
# COMPACT_ATOMS: atom_id res chain seq x y z
N ASN A 1 10.57 0.20 -3.92
CA ASN A 1 9.39 0.36 -3.04
C ASN A 1 8.60 -0.97 -2.98
N ALA A 2 7.44 -1.08 -2.30
CA ALA A 2 6.65 -2.32 -2.26
C ALA A 2 6.08 -2.73 -3.64
N LEU A 3 5.65 -1.75 -4.44
CA LEU A 3 5.11 -1.97 -5.79
C LEU A 3 6.14 -2.57 -6.75
N GLU A 4 7.40 -2.16 -6.69
CA GLU A 4 8.49 -2.77 -7.47
C GLU A 4 8.65 -4.27 -7.16
N VAL A 5 8.55 -4.65 -5.89
CA VAL A 5 8.65 -6.07 -5.49
C VAL A 5 7.45 -6.85 -5.99
N ILE A 6 6.25 -6.29 -5.87
CA ILE A 6 5.01 -6.87 -6.40
C ILE A 6 5.14 -7.05 -7.91
N ASN A 7 5.47 -5.99 -8.66
CA ASN A 7 5.59 -6.01 -10.11
C ASN A 7 6.62 -7.05 -10.60
N ARG A 8 7.74 -7.19 -9.88
CA ARG A 8 8.78 -8.16 -10.21
C ARG A 8 8.35 -9.61 -9.97
N LEU A 9 7.62 -9.87 -8.87
CA LEU A 9 7.32 -11.25 -8.44
C LEU A 9 5.92 -11.73 -8.84
N GLN A 10 5.00 -10.83 -9.19
CA GLN A 10 3.62 -11.18 -9.57
C GLN A 10 3.53 -12.18 -10.74
N PRO A 11 4.38 -12.15 -11.79
CA PRO A 11 4.32 -13.15 -12.85
C PRO A 11 4.59 -14.59 -12.38
N GLU A 12 5.36 -14.74 -11.31
CA GLU A 12 5.73 -16.06 -10.76
C GLU A 12 4.81 -16.49 -9.61
N LEU A 13 4.49 -15.56 -8.71
CA LEU A 13 3.72 -15.86 -7.50
C LEU A 13 2.21 -15.72 -7.70
N ASN A 14 1.78 -14.83 -8.58
CA ASN A 14 0.37 -14.49 -8.83
C ASN A 14 -0.44 -14.29 -7.53
N ALA A 15 0.14 -13.61 -6.55
CA ALA A 15 -0.39 -13.52 -5.19
C ALA A 15 -1.52 -12.48 -5.05
N PHE A 16 -1.59 -11.51 -5.96
CA PHE A 16 -2.59 -10.44 -5.94
C PHE A 16 -3.66 -10.70 -7.00
N ALA A 17 -4.93 -10.83 -6.59
CA ALA A 17 -6.07 -10.91 -7.51
C ALA A 17 -6.41 -9.53 -8.11
N HIS A 18 -6.25 -8.48 -7.29
CA HIS A 18 -6.44 -7.09 -7.69
C HIS A 18 -5.33 -6.25 -7.04
N LEU A 19 -4.80 -5.30 -7.81
CA LEU A 19 -3.90 -4.28 -7.31
C LEU A 19 -4.60 -2.93 -7.47
N ALA A 20 -4.61 -2.12 -6.42
CA ALA A 20 -5.12 -0.76 -6.50
C ALA A 20 -4.26 0.10 -7.46
N PRO A 21 -4.82 1.15 -8.08
CA PRO A 21 -4.06 2.00 -8.99
C PRO A 21 -2.81 2.58 -8.31
N GLU A 22 -1.65 2.45 -8.96
CA GLU A 22 -0.38 2.92 -8.40
C GLU A 22 -0.41 4.40 -8.05
N ALA A 23 -1.03 5.23 -8.88
CA ALA A 23 -1.17 6.66 -8.62
C ALA A 23 -1.90 6.96 -7.29
N GLU A 24 -2.99 6.23 -7.00
CA GLU A 24 -3.75 6.40 -5.75
C GLU A 24 -2.96 5.92 -4.54
N LEU A 25 -2.24 4.80 -4.67
CA LEU A 25 -1.37 4.29 -3.61
C LEU A 25 -0.24 5.27 -3.27
N MET A 26 0.36 5.87 -4.29
CA MET A 26 1.43 6.86 -4.12
C MET A 26 0.90 8.16 -3.51
N GLU A 27 -0.26 8.65 -3.97
CA GLU A 27 -0.90 9.84 -3.39
C GLU A 27 -1.24 9.62 -1.90
N LEU A 28 -1.76 8.45 -1.55
CA LEU A 28 -2.05 8.08 -0.17
C LEU A 28 -0.75 8.05 0.66
N ALA A 29 0.31 7.43 0.17
CA ALA A 29 1.60 7.38 0.85
C ALA A 29 2.16 8.79 1.13
N GLU A 30 2.16 9.66 0.13
CA GLU A 30 2.58 11.06 0.30
C GLU A 30 1.72 11.81 1.32
N SER A 31 0.41 11.57 1.33
CA SER A 31 -0.48 12.19 2.31
C SER A 31 -0.16 11.77 3.75
N LEU A 32 0.15 10.49 3.96
CA LEU A 32 0.52 9.94 5.26
C LEU A 32 1.90 10.43 5.70
N ASP A 33 2.84 10.61 4.76
CA ASP A 33 4.14 11.20 5.05
C ASP A 33 4.01 12.67 5.49
N ARG A 34 3.15 13.45 4.81
CA ARG A 34 2.84 14.84 5.22
C ARG A 34 2.25 14.89 6.63
N GLU A 35 1.35 13.97 6.97
CA GLU A 35 0.79 13.88 8.31
C GLU A 35 1.83 13.52 9.37
N ARG A 36 2.67 12.53 9.08
CA ARG A 36 3.76 12.13 9.97
C ARG A 36 4.72 13.29 10.22
N ALA A 37 5.11 14.01 9.19
CA ALA A 37 5.97 15.20 9.29
C ALA A 37 5.32 16.32 10.13
N ALA A 38 3.99 16.43 10.06
CA ALA A 38 3.20 17.36 10.89
C ALA A 38 2.91 16.84 12.31
N GLY A 39 3.49 15.71 12.73
CA GLY A 39 3.29 15.12 14.06
C GLY A 39 1.95 14.41 14.25
N LYS A 40 1.19 14.17 13.18
CA LYS A 40 -0.11 13.49 13.19
C LYS A 40 0.05 12.01 12.84
N ILE A 41 0.45 11.20 13.82
CA ILE A 41 0.53 9.74 13.66
C ILE A 41 -0.81 9.11 14.03
N ARG A 42 -1.43 8.41 13.09
CA ARG A 42 -2.76 7.80 13.28
C ARG A 42 -2.72 6.53 14.11
N SER A 43 -1.72 5.68 13.90
CA SER A 43 -1.57 4.37 14.58
C SER A 43 -0.13 3.83 14.44
N PRO A 44 0.23 2.73 15.12
CA PRO A 44 1.51 2.05 14.90
C PRO A 44 1.74 1.57 13.45
N LEU A 45 0.67 1.50 12.63
CA LEU A 45 0.73 1.09 11.23
C LEU A 45 0.72 2.29 10.25
N HIS A 46 0.90 3.52 10.74
CA HIS A 46 0.84 4.73 9.91
C HIS A 46 1.88 4.69 8.77
N GLY A 47 1.39 4.58 7.53
CA GLY A 47 2.21 4.50 6.32
C GLY A 47 2.74 3.10 5.98
N LEU A 48 2.39 2.06 6.74
CA LEU A 48 2.79 0.69 6.43
C LEU A 48 1.94 0.13 5.27
N PRO A 49 2.53 -0.38 4.17
CA PRO A 49 1.78 -1.06 3.12
C PRO A 49 1.15 -2.35 3.65
N ILE A 50 -0.14 -2.56 3.33
CA ILE A 50 -0.88 -3.78 3.67
C ILE A 50 -1.60 -4.33 2.45
N SER A 51 -1.74 -5.65 2.38
CA SER A 51 -2.63 -6.33 1.44
C SER A 51 -3.79 -6.95 2.20
N VAL A 52 -4.95 -7.05 1.55
CA VAL A 52 -6.15 -7.65 2.13
C VAL A 52 -6.50 -8.90 1.34
N LYS A 53 -6.93 -9.96 2.04
CA LYS A 53 -7.40 -11.18 1.39
C LYS A 53 -8.73 -10.88 0.68
N ASP A 54 -8.88 -11.38 -0.54
CA ASP A 54 -10.03 -11.17 -1.44
C ASP A 54 -11.41 -11.54 -0.86
N VAL A 55 -11.45 -12.40 0.16
CA VAL A 55 -12.68 -12.76 0.89
C VAL A 55 -13.19 -11.65 1.84
N VAL A 56 -12.43 -10.56 2.00
CA VAL A 56 -12.78 -9.42 2.85
C VAL A 56 -13.24 -8.25 1.97
N HIS A 57 -14.37 -7.64 2.33
CA HIS A 57 -14.85 -6.43 1.66
C HIS A 57 -14.00 -5.22 2.06
N VAL A 58 -13.54 -4.46 1.06
CA VAL A 58 -12.74 -3.24 1.18
C VAL A 58 -13.36 -2.11 0.37
#